data_AF-A0A8S3AV85-F1
#
_entry.id   AF-A0A8S3AV85-F1
#
_cell.length_a   1.000
_cell.length_b   1.000
_cell.length_c   1.000
_cell.angle_alpha   90.00
_cell.angle_beta   90.00
_cell.angle_gamma   90.00
#
_symmetry.space_group_name_H-M   'P 1'
#
loop_
_entity.id
_entity.type
_entity.pdbx_description
1 polymer ?
#
loop_
_entity_poly.entity_id
_entity_poly.type
_entity_poly.pdbx_seq_one_letter_code
_entity_poly.pdbx_strand_id
1 'polypeptide(L)'
;MENDDQAALQALYDDGSLPQLAFYPEPRWDVILQVTNGSLNRVISTIPANAKWAQNGVTVAGGKGLEKATNQLYRPHGLFLDDDQTVVIADYWKHRIIQWKKGDTANGQVVAGGNGQGNRLNQLNEPTDVLIDKETDSLIIGDRNN
;
A
#
# COMPACT_ATOMS: atom_id res chain seq x y z
N MET A 1 -14.02 28.42 1.11
CA MET A 1 -13.19 29.10 0.11
C MET A 1 -12.37 28.00 -0.53
N GLU A 2 -12.81 27.53 -1.69
CA GLU A 2 -12.00 26.67 -2.54
C GLU A 2 -10.75 27.46 -2.90
N ASN A 3 -9.58 26.97 -2.50
CA ASN A 3 -8.33 27.65 -2.73
C ASN A 3 -8.10 27.74 -4.24
N ASP A 4 -7.71 28.94 -4.71
CA ASP A 4 -7.47 29.30 -6.11
C ASP A 4 -6.54 28.32 -6.86
N ASP A 5 -5.76 27.52 -6.12
CA ASP A 5 -4.91 26.45 -6.64
C ASP A 5 -5.68 25.28 -7.29
N GLN A 6 -6.90 24.95 -6.80
CA GLN A 6 -7.72 23.87 -7.35
C GLN A 6 -8.37 24.26 -8.69
N ALA A 7 -8.75 25.53 -8.85
CA ALA A 7 -9.34 26.04 -10.09
C ALA A 7 -8.30 26.14 -11.23
N ALA A 8 -7.05 26.50 -10.89
CA ALA A 8 -5.95 26.53 -11.85
C ALA A 8 -5.54 25.12 -12.33
N LEU A 9 -5.65 24.10 -11.46
CA LEU A 9 -5.36 22.70 -11.80
C LEU A 9 -6.39 22.09 -12.76
N GLN A 10 -7.68 22.41 -12.59
CA GLN A 10 -8.73 21.93 -13.49
C GLN A 10 -8.60 22.55 -14.89
N ALA A 11 -8.27 23.84 -14.97
CA ALA A 11 -8.09 24.55 -16.24
C ALA A 11 -6.92 24.01 -17.10
N LEU A 12 -5.85 23.52 -16.46
CA LEU A 12 -4.70 22.91 -17.14
C LEU A 12 -4.93 21.45 -17.55
N TYR A 13 -5.92 20.78 -16.94
CA TYR A 13 -6.34 19.43 -17.33
C TYR A 13 -7.24 19.47 -18.57
N ASP A 14 -8.09 20.49 -18.65
CA ASP A 14 -9.10 20.65 -19.71
C ASP A 14 -8.52 21.15 -21.05
N ASP A 15 -7.33 21.77 -21.06
CA ASP A 15 -6.68 22.27 -22.28
C ASP A 15 -5.70 21.28 -22.94
N GLY A 16 -5.46 20.12 -22.30
CA GLY A 16 -4.62 19.05 -22.83
C GLY A 16 -3.12 19.38 -22.92
N SER A 17 -2.63 20.40 -22.23
CA SER A 17 -1.26 20.93 -22.41
C SER A 17 -0.17 20.34 -21.49
N LEU A 18 -0.47 19.43 -20.57
CA LEU A 18 0.57 18.93 -19.66
C LEU A 18 1.67 18.12 -20.40
N PRO A 19 2.94 18.56 -20.36
CA PRO A 19 4.06 17.72 -20.76
C PRO A 19 4.23 16.59 -19.74
N GLN A 20 4.37 15.36 -20.23
CA GLN A 20 4.90 14.24 -19.44
C GLN A 20 6.18 14.71 -18.71
N LEU A 21 6.22 14.57 -17.38
CA LEU A 21 7.25 15.07 -16.44
C LEU A 21 7.01 16.48 -15.88
N ALA A 22 6.00 16.62 -15.02
CA ALA A 22 6.11 17.48 -13.85
C ALA A 22 6.05 16.58 -12.60
N PHE A 23 7.17 16.49 -11.87
CA PHE A 23 7.25 15.84 -10.57
C PHE A 23 6.41 16.65 -9.57
N TYR A 24 5.15 16.25 -9.37
CA TYR A 24 4.49 16.53 -8.10
C TYR A 24 5.28 15.77 -7.02
N PRO A 25 5.57 16.35 -5.84
CA PRO A 25 5.97 15.55 -4.70
C PRO A 25 4.75 14.70 -4.32
N GLU A 26 4.64 13.51 -4.92
CA GLU A 26 3.56 12.57 -4.65
C GLU A 26 3.55 12.26 -3.15
N PRO A 27 2.37 12.21 -2.50
CA PRO A 27 2.27 11.91 -1.08
C PRO A 27 2.99 10.60 -0.76
N ARG A 28 3.80 10.60 0.29
CA ARG A 28 4.45 9.39 0.81
C ARG A 28 3.38 8.49 1.41
N TRP A 29 3.26 7.26 0.90
CA TRP A 29 2.33 6.28 1.44
C TRP A 29 3.10 5.23 2.24
N ASP A 30 2.88 5.26 3.55
CA ASP A 30 3.54 4.38 4.51
C ASP A 30 2.47 3.53 5.20
N VAL A 31 2.74 2.23 5.36
CA VAL A 31 1.93 1.39 6.25
C VAL A 31 2.57 1.46 7.63
N ILE A 32 1.86 2.10 8.55
CA ILE A 32 2.23 2.20 9.96
C ILE A 32 1.42 1.16 10.74
N LEU A 33 2.10 0.17 11.31
CA LEU A 33 1.46 -0.74 12.27
C LEU A 33 1.64 -0.20 13.69
N GLN A 34 0.56 -0.22 14.47
CA GLN A 34 0.61 0.09 15.89
C GLN A 34 1.28 -1.07 16.63
N VAL A 35 2.50 -0.84 17.14
CA VAL A 35 3.12 -1.73 18.13
C VAL A 35 2.74 -1.20 19.51
N THR A 36 1.90 -1.91 20.26
CA THR A 36 1.57 -1.51 21.63
C THR A 36 2.79 -1.70 22.54
N ASN A 37 3.16 -0.59 23.19
CA ASN A 37 4.18 -0.36 24.23
C ASN A 37 5.04 -1.57 24.66
N GLY A 38 6.36 -1.45 24.48
CA GLY A 38 7.42 -2.46 24.64
C GLY A 38 7.65 -3.09 26.02
N SER A 39 6.63 -3.21 26.86
CA SER A 39 6.69 -3.99 28.11
C SER A 39 5.80 -5.24 28.10
N LEU A 40 5.03 -5.48 27.02
CA LEU A 40 4.23 -6.69 26.89
C LEU A 40 4.40 -7.29 25.50
N ASN A 41 5.24 -8.31 25.39
CA ASN A 41 5.23 -9.29 24.28
C ASN A 41 3.92 -10.11 24.34
N ARG A 42 2.76 -9.46 24.21
CA ARG A 42 1.46 -10.13 24.29
C ARG A 42 0.72 -9.92 22.97
N VAL A 43 0.44 -11.03 22.29
CA VAL A 43 -0.56 -11.09 21.21
C VAL A 43 -1.87 -10.55 21.80
N ILE A 44 -2.34 -9.41 21.29
CA ILE A 44 -3.63 -8.85 21.67
C ILE A 44 -4.69 -9.73 20.97
N SER A 45 -5.19 -10.73 21.68
CA SER A 45 -6.22 -11.66 21.18
C SER A 45 -7.59 -11.01 20.99
N THR A 46 -7.77 -9.75 21.40
CA THR A 46 -9.04 -9.02 21.30
C THR A 46 -8.79 -7.53 21.32
N ILE A 47 -9.25 -6.79 20.30
CA ILE A 47 -9.15 -5.33 20.26
C ILE A 47 -10.15 -4.76 21.28
N PRO A 48 -9.69 -4.05 22.33
CA PRO A 48 -10.59 -3.44 23.31
C PRO A 48 -11.53 -2.45 22.62
N ALA A 49 -12.80 -2.41 23.03
CA ALA A 49 -13.80 -1.50 22.46
C ALA A 49 -13.41 0.00 22.57
N ASN A 50 -12.45 0.33 23.43
CA ASN A 50 -11.93 1.67 23.65
C ASN A 50 -10.48 1.85 23.14
N ALA A 51 -9.99 0.97 22.26
CA ALA A 51 -8.68 1.11 21.66
C ALA A 51 -8.57 2.47 20.93
N LYS A 52 -7.58 3.27 21.34
CA LYS A 52 -7.22 4.51 20.66
C LYS A 52 -5.89 4.30 19.94
N TRP A 53 -5.78 4.89 18.75
CA TRP A 53 -4.51 4.95 18.02
C TRP A 53 -3.44 5.59 18.90
N ALA A 54 -2.26 4.97 18.96
CA ALA A 54 -1.09 5.49 19.66
C ALA A 54 -0.07 6.02 18.65
N GLN A 55 0.41 7.24 18.88
CA GLN A 55 1.24 8.01 17.95
C GLN A 55 2.68 7.45 17.74
N ASN A 56 3.03 6.35 18.42
CA ASN A 56 4.36 5.71 18.40
C ASN A 56 4.45 4.53 17.43
N GLY A 57 3.78 4.59 16.28
CA GLY A 57 3.80 3.52 15.28
C GLY A 57 5.18 3.37 14.62
N VAL A 58 5.46 2.18 14.10
CA VAL A 58 6.68 1.89 13.32
C VAL A 58 6.29 1.65 11.86
N THR A 59 7.01 2.27 10.93
CA THR A 59 6.87 1.97 9.50
C THR A 59 7.45 0.60 9.22
N VAL A 60 6.62 -0.30 8.71
CA VAL A 60 7.00 -1.69 8.40
C VAL A 60 7.05 -1.98 6.90
N ALA A 61 6.48 -1.09 6.08
CA ALA A 61 6.50 -1.18 4.63
C ALA A 61 6.40 0.23 4.02
N GLY A 62 7.13 0.47 2.93
CA GLY A 62 7.15 1.76 2.23
C GLY A 62 8.11 2.79 2.84
N GLY A 63 7.91 4.08 2.52
CA GLY A 63 8.59 5.22 3.15
C GLY A 63 10.00 5.55 2.71
N LYS A 64 10.56 4.88 1.69
CA LYS A 64 11.98 5.03 1.32
C LYS A 64 12.30 5.94 0.13
N GLY A 65 11.41 6.87 -0.25
CA GLY A 65 11.75 7.95 -1.20
C GLY A 65 10.85 8.01 -2.44
N LEU A 66 11.42 8.41 -3.59
CA LEU A 66 10.73 8.64 -4.87
C LEU A 66 11.05 7.60 -5.97
N GLU A 67 11.98 6.68 -5.71
CA GLU A 67 12.39 5.69 -6.72
C GLU A 67 11.43 4.50 -6.81
N LYS A 68 11.12 4.06 -8.03
CA LYS A 68 10.16 3.01 -8.41
C LYS A 68 10.45 1.59 -7.86
N ALA A 69 11.38 1.43 -6.93
CA ALA A 69 11.79 0.14 -6.40
C ALA A 69 10.72 -0.45 -5.46
N THR A 70 10.86 -1.72 -5.11
CA THR A 70 9.97 -2.45 -4.19
C THR A 70 10.04 -1.94 -2.74
N ASN A 71 10.73 -0.84 -2.49
CA ASN A 71 10.85 -0.16 -1.20
C ASN A 71 9.78 0.92 -0.95
N GLN A 72 8.86 1.14 -1.91
CA GLN A 72 7.78 2.14 -1.82
C GLN A 72 6.42 1.55 -2.19
N LEU A 73 5.37 2.15 -1.63
CA LEU A 73 3.97 1.89 -1.94
C LEU A 73 3.35 3.14 -2.58
N TYR A 74 2.31 2.98 -3.38
CA TYR A 74 1.60 4.09 -4.00
C TYR A 74 0.08 3.92 -3.91
N ARG A 75 -0.52 4.67 -2.97
CA ARG A 75 -1.91 4.50 -2.50
C ARG A 75 -2.24 3.05 -2.16
N PRO A 76 -1.54 2.42 -1.20
CA PRO A 76 -1.91 1.07 -0.78
C PRO A 76 -3.36 1.08 -0.27
N HIS A 77 -4.13 0.06 -0.63
CA HIS A 77 -5.51 -0.12 -0.19
C HIS A 77 -5.57 -1.21 0.90
N GLY A 78 -5.98 -2.42 0.54
CA GLY A 78 -6.07 -3.55 1.45
C GLY A 78 -4.71 -4.12 1.84
N LEU A 79 -4.66 -4.72 3.02
CA LEU A 79 -3.51 -5.45 3.52
C LEU A 79 -3.94 -6.67 4.31
N PHE A 80 -3.07 -7.68 4.32
CA PHE A 80 -3.15 -8.87 5.14
C PHE A 80 -1.90 -8.99 6.01
N LEU A 81 -2.08 -9.45 7.25
CA LEU A 81 -0.99 -9.73 8.20
C LEU A 81 -1.07 -11.21 8.58
N ASP A 82 -0.01 -11.98 8.31
CA ASP A 82 0.06 -13.38 8.73
C ASP A 82 0.61 -13.54 10.17
N ASP A 83 0.65 -14.79 10.67
CA ASP A 83 1.11 -15.08 12.03
C ASP A 83 2.63 -14.90 12.18
N ASP A 84 3.37 -14.96 11.07
CA ASP A 84 4.82 -14.71 10.98
C ASP A 84 5.15 -13.21 10.91
N GLN A 85 4.13 -12.34 10.99
CA GLN A 85 4.20 -10.89 10.85
C GLN A 85 4.69 -10.44 9.47
N THR A 86 4.42 -11.24 8.45
CA THR A 86 4.46 -10.82 7.06
C THR A 86 3.26 -9.94 6.75
N VAL A 87 3.52 -8.77 6.18
CA VAL A 87 2.50 -7.88 5.64
C VAL A 87 2.42 -8.08 4.14
N VAL A 88 1.23 -8.36 3.62
CA VAL A 88 0.94 -8.41 2.17
C VAL A 88 0.00 -7.27 1.84
N ILE A 89 0.32 -6.49 0.82
CA ILE A 89 -0.32 -5.19 0.56
C ILE A 89 -0.76 -5.13 -0.90
N ALA A 90 -1.99 -4.68 -1.12
CA ALA A 90 -2.48 -4.27 -2.43
C ALA A 90 -1.95 -2.87 -2.76
N ASP A 91 -0.92 -2.80 -3.59
CA ASP A 91 -0.28 -1.55 -4.02
C ASP A 91 -1.00 -1.02 -5.27
N TYR A 92 -2.14 -0.37 -5.01
CA TYR A 92 -3.19 -0.01 -5.97
C TYR A 92 -2.65 0.62 -7.27
N TRP A 93 -1.91 1.74 -7.16
CA TRP A 93 -1.41 2.45 -8.35
C TRP A 93 -0.18 1.81 -8.98
N LYS A 94 0.45 0.85 -8.29
CA LYS A 94 1.51 0.04 -8.90
C LYS A 94 0.99 -1.23 -9.53
N HIS A 95 -0.33 -1.48 -9.45
CA HIS A 95 -0.98 -2.65 -10.05
C HIS A 95 -0.25 -3.95 -9.67
N ARG A 96 0.04 -4.11 -8.38
CA ARG A 96 0.81 -5.24 -7.84
C ARG A 96 0.38 -5.57 -6.43
N ILE A 97 0.64 -6.80 -6.03
CA ILE A 97 0.64 -7.22 -4.63
C ILE A 97 2.09 -7.34 -4.17
N ILE A 98 2.41 -6.71 -3.04
CA ILE A 98 3.76 -6.70 -2.48
C ILE A 98 3.76 -7.24 -1.06
N GLN A 99 4.75 -8.09 -0.78
CA GLN A 99 4.97 -8.76 0.51
C GLN A 99 6.18 -8.14 1.22
N TRP A 100 6.06 -7.94 2.52
CA TRP A 100 7.12 -7.51 3.43
C TRP A 100 7.17 -8.45 4.62
N LYS A 101 8.28 -9.17 4.80
CA LYS A 101 8.44 -10.07 5.94
C LYS A 101 8.87 -9.31 7.18
N LYS A 102 8.65 -9.89 8.35
CA LYS A 102 9.13 -9.34 9.62
C LYS A 102 10.64 -9.09 9.56
N GLY A 103 11.06 -7.86 9.83
CA GLY A 103 12.47 -7.46 9.82
C GLY A 103 13.01 -7.04 8.46
N ASP A 104 12.28 -7.31 7.36
CA ASP A 104 12.60 -6.70 6.07
C ASP A 104 12.23 -5.23 6.14
N THR A 105 13.25 -4.38 6.17
CA THR A 105 13.06 -2.93 6.12
C THR A 105 13.54 -2.34 4.80
N ALA A 106 14.31 -3.09 4.01
CA ALA A 106 14.95 -2.58 2.80
C ALA A 106 14.00 -2.52 1.61
N ASN A 107 13.34 -3.65 1.29
CA ASN A 107 12.56 -3.82 0.07
C ASN A 107 11.48 -4.89 0.31
N GLY A 108 10.30 -4.70 -0.28
CA GLY A 108 9.31 -5.76 -0.41
C GLY A 108 9.57 -6.66 -1.61
N GLN A 109 8.79 -7.72 -1.70
CA GLN A 109 8.81 -8.67 -2.81
C GLN A 109 7.47 -8.63 -3.55
N VAL A 110 7.49 -8.47 -4.87
CA VAL A 110 6.26 -8.54 -5.67
C VAL A 110 5.86 -10.00 -5.80
N VAL A 111 4.64 -10.33 -5.36
CA VAL A 111 4.12 -11.71 -5.36
C VAL A 111 3.03 -11.93 -6.40
N ALA A 112 2.39 -10.86 -6.88
CA ALA A 112 1.46 -10.88 -8.00
C ALA A 112 1.43 -9.53 -8.72
N GLY A 113 1.09 -9.52 -10.01
CA GLY A 113 1.05 -8.31 -10.83
C GLY A 113 2.44 -7.70 -11.08
N GLY A 114 2.51 -6.38 -11.17
CA GLY A 114 3.76 -5.64 -11.40
C GLY A 114 4.27 -5.67 -12.84
N ASN A 115 3.57 -6.33 -13.77
CA ASN A 115 3.88 -6.36 -15.21
C ASN A 115 3.03 -5.34 -16.01
N GLY A 116 2.72 -4.21 -15.37
CA GLY A 116 1.82 -3.18 -15.89
C GLY A 116 0.34 -3.45 -15.58
N GLN A 117 -0.47 -2.43 -15.78
CA GLN A 117 -1.92 -2.47 -15.64
C GLN A 117 -2.54 -3.34 -16.75
N GLY A 118 -3.47 -4.23 -16.40
CA GLY A 118 -4.25 -4.98 -17.38
C GLY A 118 -4.86 -6.27 -16.85
N ASN A 119 -5.50 -7.01 -17.75
CA ASN A 119 -6.25 -8.24 -17.46
C ASN A 119 -5.54 -9.54 -17.88
N ARG A 120 -4.25 -9.46 -18.20
CA ARG A 120 -3.45 -10.66 -18.49
C ARG A 120 -3.15 -11.42 -17.19
N LEU A 121 -2.86 -12.71 -17.31
CA LEU A 121 -2.58 -13.60 -16.16
C LEU A 121 -1.48 -13.10 -15.21
N ASN A 122 -0.55 -12.27 -15.68
CA ASN A 122 0.54 -11.72 -14.88
C ASN A 122 0.39 -10.20 -14.61
N GLN A 123 -0.77 -9.62 -14.92
CA GLN A 123 -1.11 -8.22 -14.69
C GLN A 123 -2.23 -8.12 -13.65
N LEU A 124 -2.32 -6.96 -13.03
CA LEU A 124 -3.46 -6.58 -12.21
C LEU A 124 -3.97 -5.23 -12.70
N ASN A 125 -5.20 -4.89 -12.35
CA ASN A 125 -5.79 -3.60 -12.67
C ASN A 125 -6.49 -3.00 -11.44
N GLU A 126 -5.68 -2.24 -10.70
CA GLU A 126 -6.12 -1.49 -9.51
C GLU A 126 -6.58 -2.44 -8.39
N PRO A 127 -5.69 -3.33 -7.90
CA PRO A 127 -6.05 -4.25 -6.83
C PRO A 127 -6.41 -3.46 -5.58
N THR A 128 -7.56 -3.76 -5.01
CA THR A 128 -8.10 -3.05 -3.84
C THR A 128 -7.93 -3.81 -2.55
N ASP A 129 -7.88 -5.14 -2.62
CA ASP A 129 -7.82 -5.97 -1.42
C ASP A 129 -7.05 -7.27 -1.64
N VAL A 130 -6.57 -7.85 -0.53
CA VAL A 130 -5.79 -9.07 -0.53
C VAL A 130 -6.13 -9.94 0.68
N LEU A 131 -6.35 -11.23 0.44
CA LEU A 131 -6.56 -12.24 1.47
C LEU A 131 -5.67 -13.45 1.19
N ILE A 132 -5.21 -14.11 2.24
CA ILE A 132 -4.53 -15.41 2.13
C ILE A 132 -5.43 -16.46 2.76
N ASP A 133 -5.84 -17.43 1.95
CA ASP A 133 -6.44 -18.66 2.43
C ASP A 133 -5.31 -19.60 2.86
N LYS A 134 -5.13 -19.75 4.17
CA LYS A 134 -4.10 -20.62 4.76
C LYS A 134 -4.42 -22.11 4.63
N GLU A 135 -5.69 -22.49 4.43
CA GLU A 135 -6.08 -23.88 4.27
C GLU A 135 -5.70 -24.40 2.88
N THR A 136 -5.88 -23.55 1.86
CA THR A 136 -5.59 -23.90 0.46
C THR A 136 -4.28 -23.31 -0.07
N ASP A 137 -3.51 -22.63 0.78
CA ASP A 137 -2.29 -21.90 0.42
C ASP A 137 -2.49 -20.98 -0.81
N SER A 138 -3.59 -20.20 -0.79
CA SER A 138 -4.03 -19.41 -1.94
C SER A 138 -4.06 -17.92 -1.65
N LEU A 139 -3.57 -17.12 -2.60
CA LEU A 139 -3.68 -15.67 -2.60
C LEU A 139 -4.94 -15.24 -3.34
N ILE A 140 -5.87 -14.59 -2.65
CA ILE A 140 -7.11 -14.06 -3.21
C ILE A 140 -6.96 -12.54 -3.33
N ILE A 141 -7.23 -12.01 -4.53
CA ILE A 141 -7.03 -10.60 -4.85
C ILE A 141 -8.35 -10.00 -5.35
N GLY A 142 -8.77 -8.90 -4.74
CA GLY A 142 -9.83 -8.07 -5.29
C GLY A 142 -9.26 -7.18 -6.40
N ASP A 143 -9.31 -7.63 -7.64
CA ASP A 143 -8.78 -6.90 -8.80
C ASP A 143 -9.88 -6.05 -9.46
N ARG A 144 -9.96 -4.77 -9.09
CA ARG A 144 -11.17 -3.95 -9.25
C ARG A 144 -11.59 -3.73 -10.70
N ASN A 145 -10.65 -3.48 -11.60
CA ASN A 145 -10.92 -3.06 -12.97
C ASN A 145 -10.57 -4.16 -13.99
N ASN A 146 -10.68 -5.42 -13.60
CA ASN A 146 -10.43 -6.59 -14.45
C ASN A 146 -11.75 -7.28 -14.85
#